data_AF-A0A8T3Y9H6-F1
#
_entry.id   AF-A0A8T3Y9H6-F1
#
_cell.length_a   1.000
_cell.length_b   1.000
_cell.length_c   1.000
_cell.angle_alpha   90.00
_cell.angle_beta   90.00
_cell.angle_gamma   90.00
#
_symmetry.space_group_name_H-M   'P 1'
#
loop_
_entity.id
_entity.type
_entity.pdbx_description
1 polymer ?
#
loop_
_entity_poly.entity_id
_entity_poly.type
_entity_poly.pdbx_seq_one_letter_code
_entity_poly.pdbx_strand_id
1 'polypeptide(L)'
;MGKADVILEQIIKTYDLPQPLQARVFRMASYHVEREGLHTFNEVYHYVAGLVERCQERWDAKYDLRLDHFVQDDDSKSMLINILTYERDPAQEDASLAYEKRVSINEAIAGLQPYLSEAEHTLLLKLAKNVPEESLAGSIDEVIEHASKIKERLGVLAQLQQEERRLAHPERPIVYVNLDSQKPSIQFGRRDYDGNPLAFYQRHRELYGGMSQNELHHFDPGLYRALEKHHQLDHAIPIKHEYPQHPADPYSPIIQAAEVAIPIRRKPAILPGSAILSPEKIRSVLESRDHCRGNSRLAAIQLSLPRMLIHNIWKKSGLI
;
A
#
# COMPACT_ATOMS: atom_id res chain seq x y z
N MET A 1 2.32 21.58 -29.23
CA MET A 1 2.53 21.09 -27.84
C MET A 1 2.80 22.27 -26.96
N GLY A 2 2.01 22.41 -25.89
CA GLY A 2 2.27 23.41 -24.85
C GLY A 2 3.51 23.06 -24.03
N LYS A 3 4.08 24.02 -23.28
CA LYS A 3 5.21 23.74 -22.37
C LYS A 3 4.90 22.62 -21.36
N ALA A 4 3.65 22.50 -20.93
CA ALA A 4 3.20 21.44 -20.02
C ALA A 4 3.26 20.04 -20.65
N ASP A 5 2.93 19.90 -21.94
CA ASP A 5 2.98 18.62 -22.65
C ASP A 5 4.40 18.06 -22.73
N VAL A 6 5.38 18.94 -22.97
CA VAL A 6 6.80 18.56 -23.04
C VAL A 6 7.30 18.05 -21.69
N ILE A 7 6.93 18.72 -20.59
CA ILE A 7 7.28 18.31 -19.23
C ILE A 7 6.63 16.97 -18.89
N LEU A 8 5.35 16.79 -19.23
CA LEU A 8 4.62 15.54 -19.01
C LEU A 8 5.25 14.36 -19.76
N GLU A 9 5.61 14.56 -21.03
CA GLU A 9 6.23 13.51 -21.84
C GLU A 9 7.59 13.09 -21.28
N GLN A 10 8.40 14.06 -20.84
CA GLN A 10 9.69 13.80 -20.20
C GLN A 10 9.53 13.01 -18.89
N ILE A 11 8.58 13.41 -18.04
CA ILE A 11 8.33 12.71 -16.76
C ILE A 11 7.80 11.30 -17.01
N ILE A 12 6.88 11.09 -17.95
CA ILE A 12 6.31 9.76 -18.19
C ILE A 12 7.36 8.79 -18.74
N LYS A 13 8.28 9.26 -19.59
CA LYS A 13 9.39 8.45 -20.11
C LYS A 13 10.33 7.94 -19.02
N THR A 14 10.41 8.58 -17.85
CA THR A 14 11.28 8.09 -16.76
C THR A 14 10.75 6.85 -16.04
N TYR A 15 9.48 6.49 -16.24
CA TYR A 15 8.85 5.35 -15.55
C TYR A 15 8.91 4.02 -16.35
N ASP A 16 9.52 4.02 -17.54
CA ASP A 16 9.69 2.83 -18.41
C ASP A 16 8.41 1.98 -18.59
N LEU A 17 7.26 2.66 -18.77
CA LEU A 17 5.95 2.00 -18.88
C LEU A 17 5.73 1.44 -20.30
N PRO A 18 4.90 0.41 -20.49
CA PRO A 18 4.44 0.00 -21.83
C PRO A 18 3.77 1.16 -22.58
N GLN A 19 3.98 1.24 -23.91
CA GLN A 19 3.42 2.31 -24.76
C GLN A 19 1.91 2.58 -24.55
N PRO A 20 1.04 1.56 -24.40
CA PRO A 20 -0.38 1.79 -24.11
C PRO A 20 -0.63 2.51 -22.78
N LEU A 21 0.16 2.18 -21.76
CA LEU A 21 0.08 2.79 -20.43
C LEU A 21 0.65 4.21 -20.44
N GLN A 22 1.77 4.45 -21.12
CA GLN A 22 2.30 5.80 -21.33
C GLN A 22 1.23 6.71 -21.95
N ALA A 23 0.56 6.25 -23.01
CA ALA A 23 -0.49 7.02 -23.68
C ALA A 23 -1.72 7.29 -22.78
N ARG A 24 -2.10 6.32 -21.93
CA ARG A 24 -3.20 6.48 -20.98
C ARG A 24 -2.87 7.47 -19.87
N VAL A 25 -1.71 7.30 -19.22
CA VAL A 25 -1.19 8.19 -18.17
C VAL A 25 -1.05 9.61 -18.73
N PHE A 26 -0.48 9.74 -19.93
CA PHE A 26 -0.32 11.03 -20.61
C PHE A 26 -1.67 11.72 -20.81
N ARG A 27 -2.67 11.02 -21.39
CA ARG A 27 -4.00 11.59 -21.63
C ARG A 27 -4.68 12.07 -20.35
N MET A 28 -4.58 11.30 -19.26
CA MET A 28 -5.15 11.66 -17.96
C MET A 28 -4.39 12.82 -17.31
N ALA A 29 -3.07 12.83 -17.43
CA ALA A 29 -2.22 13.87 -16.88
C ALA A 29 -2.41 15.20 -17.59
N SER A 30 -2.42 15.22 -18.93
CA SER A 30 -2.65 16.43 -19.74
C SER A 30 -3.99 17.11 -19.39
N TYR A 31 -5.08 16.34 -19.32
CA TYR A 31 -6.39 16.88 -18.96
C TYR A 31 -6.39 17.53 -17.57
N HIS A 32 -5.74 16.92 -16.59
CA HIS A 32 -5.75 17.41 -15.22
C HIS A 32 -4.77 18.56 -14.96
N VAL A 33 -3.61 18.55 -15.63
CA VAL A 33 -2.63 19.64 -15.55
C VAL A 33 -3.22 20.95 -16.06
N GLU A 34 -3.97 20.90 -17.17
CA GLU A 34 -4.66 22.07 -17.71
C GLU A 34 -5.83 22.52 -16.82
N ARG A 35 -6.63 21.57 -16.32
CA ARG A 35 -7.83 21.90 -15.53
C ARG A 35 -7.53 22.43 -14.13
N GLU A 36 -6.53 21.87 -13.46
CA GLU A 36 -6.18 22.22 -12.07
C GLU A 36 -5.08 23.29 -11.98
N GLY A 37 -4.53 23.73 -13.12
CA GLY A 37 -3.49 24.75 -13.16
C GLY A 37 -2.16 24.30 -12.55
N LEU A 38 -1.74 23.05 -12.83
CA LEU A 38 -0.46 22.54 -12.35
C LEU A 38 0.66 23.13 -13.21
N HIS A 39 1.40 24.09 -12.68
CA HIS A 39 2.37 24.87 -13.45
C HIS A 39 3.82 24.55 -13.09
N THR A 40 4.05 23.92 -11.93
CA THR A 40 5.40 23.56 -11.50
C THR A 40 5.74 22.13 -11.86
N PHE A 41 7.02 21.88 -12.14
CA PHE A 41 7.52 20.52 -12.39
C PHE A 41 7.16 19.56 -11.25
N ASN A 42 7.26 20.00 -10.01
CA ASN A 42 7.06 19.15 -8.83
C ASN A 42 5.60 18.71 -8.67
N GLU A 43 4.64 19.62 -8.91
CA GLU A 43 3.22 19.30 -8.91
C GLU A 43 2.85 18.32 -10.02
N VAL A 44 3.37 18.55 -11.22
CA VAL A 44 3.16 17.66 -12.38
C VAL A 44 3.78 16.29 -12.10
N TYR A 45 5.00 16.25 -11.54
CA TYR A 45 5.68 15.01 -11.18
C TYR A 45 4.91 14.19 -10.15
N HIS A 46 4.52 14.78 -9.03
CA HIS A 46 3.76 14.06 -7.99
C HIS A 46 2.39 13.60 -8.50
N TYR A 47 1.74 14.40 -9.34
CA TYR A 47 0.48 14.02 -9.94
C TYR A 47 0.64 12.85 -10.93
N VAL A 48 1.68 12.89 -11.77
CA VAL A 48 2.02 11.78 -12.67
C VAL A 48 2.40 10.55 -11.85
N ALA A 49 3.20 10.66 -10.79
CA ALA A 49 3.55 9.53 -9.92
C ALA A 49 2.30 8.85 -9.34
N GLY A 50 1.38 9.64 -8.76
CA GLY A 50 0.12 9.12 -8.24
C GLY A 50 -0.85 8.63 -9.33
N LEU A 51 -0.73 9.14 -10.57
CA LEU A 51 -1.44 8.57 -11.73
C LEU A 51 -0.80 7.25 -12.16
N VAL A 52 0.52 7.14 -12.21
CA VAL A 52 1.22 5.91 -12.53
C VAL A 52 0.83 4.84 -11.51
N GLU A 53 0.82 5.13 -10.22
CA GLU A 53 0.34 4.20 -9.18
C GLU A 53 -1.14 3.80 -9.30
N ARG A 54 -1.98 4.61 -9.97
CA ARG A 54 -3.42 4.37 -10.18
C ARG A 54 -3.77 3.79 -11.55
N CYS A 55 -2.94 4.08 -12.57
CA CYS A 55 -3.12 3.76 -13.98
C CYS A 55 -2.21 2.64 -14.48
N GLN A 56 -1.07 2.41 -13.84
CA GLN A 56 -0.86 1.04 -13.40
C GLN A 56 -2.13 0.79 -12.63
N GLU A 57 -3.07 0.08 -13.24
CA GLU A 57 -4.15 -0.50 -12.48
C GLU A 57 -3.50 -1.13 -11.22
N ARG A 58 -4.27 -1.63 -10.26
CA ARG A 58 -3.75 -2.88 -9.69
C ARG A 58 -3.27 -3.64 -10.91
N TRP A 59 -2.00 -4.03 -10.94
CA TRP A 59 -1.76 -5.22 -11.70
C TRP A 59 -2.70 -6.19 -10.96
N ASP A 60 -3.95 -6.30 -11.44
CA ASP A 60 -4.62 -7.55 -11.58
C ASP A 60 -3.66 -8.21 -12.55
N ALA A 61 -2.53 -8.65 -11.99
CA ALA A 61 -1.72 -9.59 -12.66
C ALA A 61 -2.73 -10.70 -12.72
N LYS A 62 -3.20 -10.93 -13.93
CA LYS A 62 -3.73 -12.19 -14.37
C LYS A 62 -2.80 -13.38 -14.00
N TYR A 63 -1.73 -13.14 -13.24
CA TYR A 63 -0.71 -14.05 -12.78
C TYR A 63 -0.12 -13.63 -11.40
N ASP A 64 -0.69 -12.68 -10.63
CA ASP A 64 -0.19 -12.43 -9.25
C ASP A 64 -0.81 -13.46 -8.33
N LEU A 65 0.04 -14.34 -7.82
CA LEU A 65 -0.35 -15.20 -6.73
C LEU A 65 -0.58 -14.35 -5.49
N ARG A 66 -1.67 -14.58 -4.76
CA ARG A 66 -1.81 -14.04 -3.40
C ARG A 66 -1.85 -15.22 -2.46
N LEU A 67 -0.78 -15.40 -1.70
CA LEU A 67 -0.72 -16.44 -0.66
C LEU A 67 -1.60 -16.12 0.57
N ASP A 68 -2.39 -15.05 0.53
CA ASP A 68 -3.20 -14.58 1.66
C ASP A 68 -4.71 -14.46 1.35
N HIS A 69 -5.14 -14.51 0.07
CA HIS A 69 -6.56 -14.41 -0.30
C HIS A 69 -6.93 -15.33 -1.49
N PHE A 70 -8.06 -16.02 -1.39
CA PHE A 70 -8.70 -16.70 -2.53
C PHE A 70 -9.17 -15.66 -3.56
N VAL A 71 -8.56 -15.66 -4.75
CA VAL A 71 -9.12 -14.98 -5.92
C VAL A 71 -10.07 -15.97 -6.59
N GLN A 72 -11.36 -15.61 -6.69
CA GLN A 72 -12.32 -16.38 -7.47
C GLN A 72 -12.09 -16.15 -8.97
N ASP A 73 -12.07 -17.28 -9.69
CA ASP A 73 -12.12 -17.51 -11.12
C ASP A 73 -10.98 -16.96 -12.02
N ASP A 74 -10.27 -17.95 -12.57
CA ASP A 74 -9.44 -18.05 -13.78
C ASP A 74 -7.92 -17.79 -13.80
N ASP A 75 -7.32 -16.95 -12.95
CA ASP A 75 -5.98 -16.42 -13.32
C ASP A 75 -4.85 -16.50 -12.24
N SER A 76 -4.97 -17.22 -11.12
CA SER A 76 -3.93 -17.27 -10.05
C SER A 76 -3.09 -18.56 -9.96
N LYS A 77 -2.60 -19.08 -11.11
CA LYS A 77 -1.85 -20.36 -11.22
C LYS A 77 -0.31 -20.30 -11.03
N SER A 78 0.29 -19.27 -10.46
CA SER A 78 1.67 -18.86 -10.84
C SER A 78 2.89 -19.16 -9.92
N MET A 79 2.83 -19.84 -8.77
CA MET A 79 4.07 -20.10 -7.97
C MET A 79 4.32 -21.57 -7.72
N LEU A 80 3.48 -22.24 -6.93
CA LEU A 80 3.68 -23.66 -6.70
C LEU A 80 3.48 -24.45 -7.98
N ILE A 81 2.43 -24.14 -8.74
CA ILE A 81 2.20 -24.71 -10.06
C ILE A 81 3.40 -24.39 -10.94
N ASN A 82 3.85 -23.14 -11.13
CA ASN A 82 5.06 -22.85 -11.92
C ASN A 82 6.37 -23.53 -11.45
N ILE A 83 6.51 -23.78 -10.14
CA ILE A 83 7.63 -24.57 -9.61
C ILE A 83 7.48 -26.03 -10.01
N LEU A 84 6.27 -26.59 -9.91
CA LEU A 84 5.95 -28.01 -10.13
C LEU A 84 5.62 -28.36 -11.60
N THR A 85 5.23 -27.39 -12.41
CA THR A 85 4.88 -27.51 -13.82
C THR A 85 6.03 -26.95 -14.66
N TYR A 86 6.45 -27.74 -15.63
CA TYR A 86 7.39 -27.33 -16.65
C TYR A 86 6.65 -26.60 -17.79
N GLU A 87 7.32 -25.69 -18.49
CA GLU A 87 6.79 -25.09 -19.71
C GLU A 87 6.65 -26.19 -20.77
N ARG A 88 5.45 -26.78 -20.86
CA ARG A 88 5.09 -27.65 -21.97
C ARG A 88 5.02 -26.77 -23.21
N ASP A 89 5.71 -27.14 -24.28
CA ASP A 89 5.64 -26.42 -25.54
C ASP A 89 4.16 -26.44 -26.01
N PRO A 90 3.47 -25.29 -26.08
CA PRO A 90 2.06 -25.24 -26.44
C PRO A 90 1.82 -25.76 -27.86
N ALA A 91 2.87 -25.86 -28.70
CA ALA A 91 2.78 -26.45 -30.02
C ALA A 91 2.59 -27.99 -30.01
N GLN A 92 2.78 -28.66 -28.88
CA GLN A 92 2.60 -30.11 -28.74
C GLN A 92 1.30 -30.52 -28.01
N GLU A 93 0.44 -29.58 -27.62
CA GLU A 93 -0.83 -29.91 -26.98
C GLU A 93 -1.85 -30.42 -28.00
N ASP A 94 -1.79 -31.73 -28.25
CA ASP A 94 -2.84 -32.46 -28.95
C ASP A 94 -4.09 -32.50 -28.03
N ALA A 95 -5.09 -31.67 -28.34
CA ALA A 95 -6.28 -31.41 -27.53
C ALA A 95 -7.12 -32.65 -27.16
N SER A 96 -6.75 -33.82 -27.67
CA SER A 96 -7.45 -35.10 -27.53
C SER A 96 -7.01 -35.92 -26.31
N LEU A 97 -5.95 -35.54 -25.59
CA LEU A 97 -5.45 -36.23 -24.39
C LEU A 97 -5.89 -35.59 -23.06
N ALA A 98 -6.76 -34.57 -23.08
CA ALA A 98 -7.08 -33.67 -21.96
C ALA A 98 -7.76 -34.30 -20.70
N TYR A 99 -7.83 -35.62 -20.59
CA TYR A 99 -8.11 -36.34 -19.33
C TYR A 99 -6.82 -36.95 -18.73
N GLU A 100 -5.68 -36.30 -18.94
CA GLU A 100 -4.43 -36.64 -18.28
C GLU A 100 -4.63 -36.72 -16.77
N LYS A 101 -4.07 -37.78 -16.17
CA LYS A 101 -4.01 -37.99 -14.72
C LYS A 101 -3.53 -36.69 -14.08
N ARG A 102 -4.39 -36.05 -13.30
CA ARG A 102 -3.98 -34.91 -12.49
C ARG A 102 -3.53 -35.43 -11.14
N VAL A 103 -2.38 -34.97 -10.67
CA VAL A 103 -1.88 -35.28 -9.33
C VAL A 103 -2.24 -34.14 -8.38
N SER A 104 -2.71 -34.45 -7.18
CA SER A 104 -2.94 -33.39 -6.18
C SER A 104 -1.61 -32.78 -5.76
N ILE A 105 -1.62 -31.50 -5.36
CA ILE A 105 -0.42 -30.83 -4.82
C ILE A 105 0.20 -31.64 -3.67
N ASN A 106 -0.62 -32.17 -2.75
CA ASN A 106 -0.14 -32.94 -1.61
C ASN A 106 0.54 -34.25 -2.04
N GLU A 107 0.00 -34.95 -3.03
CA GLU A 107 0.64 -36.15 -3.62
C GLU A 107 1.96 -35.80 -4.32
N ALA A 108 2.01 -34.70 -5.07
CA ALA A 108 3.24 -34.23 -5.70
C ALA A 108 4.33 -33.90 -4.68
N ILE A 109 3.98 -33.19 -3.59
CA ILE A 109 4.91 -32.88 -2.49
C ILE A 109 5.40 -34.16 -1.81
N ALA A 110 4.50 -35.12 -1.54
CA ALA A 110 4.87 -36.40 -0.96
C ALA A 110 5.81 -37.21 -1.89
N GLY A 111 5.56 -37.18 -3.21
CA GLY A 111 6.42 -37.80 -4.21
C GLY A 111 7.80 -37.17 -4.30
N LEU A 112 7.91 -35.86 -4.09
CA LEU A 112 9.18 -35.12 -4.11
C LEU A 112 9.99 -35.25 -2.81
N GLN A 113 9.37 -35.62 -1.69
CA GLN A 113 10.01 -35.68 -0.38
C GLN A 113 11.37 -36.43 -0.38
N PRO A 114 11.55 -37.58 -1.05
CA PRO A 114 12.84 -38.29 -1.07
C PRO A 114 13.97 -37.55 -1.79
N TYR A 115 13.64 -36.58 -2.64
CA TYR A 115 14.59 -35.85 -3.49
C TYR A 115 14.98 -34.48 -2.92
N LEU A 116 14.24 -34.00 -1.92
CA LEU A 116 14.42 -32.70 -1.29
C LEU A 116 15.09 -32.84 0.07
N SER A 117 15.91 -31.87 0.45
CA SER A 117 16.37 -31.71 1.83
C SER A 117 15.20 -31.30 2.75
N GLU A 118 15.36 -31.50 4.05
CA GLU A 118 14.34 -31.10 5.04
C GLU A 118 13.97 -29.61 4.94
N ALA A 119 14.95 -28.74 4.69
CA ALA A 119 14.75 -27.31 4.52
C ALA A 119 13.96 -26.97 3.24
N GLU A 120 14.31 -27.59 2.11
CA GLU A 120 13.60 -27.43 0.82
C GLU A 120 12.17 -27.95 0.91
N HIS A 121 11.96 -29.12 1.53
CA HIS A 121 10.63 -29.69 1.75
C HIS A 121 9.77 -28.81 2.66
N THR A 122 10.35 -28.26 3.74
CA THR A 122 9.65 -27.31 4.63
C THR A 122 9.25 -26.04 3.88
N LEU A 123 10.13 -25.52 3.02
CA LEU A 123 9.83 -24.36 2.18
C LEU A 123 8.69 -24.68 1.21
N LEU A 124 8.72 -25.84 0.55
CA LEU A 124 7.69 -26.29 -0.37
C LEU A 124 6.32 -26.43 0.34
N LEU A 125 6.28 -27.01 1.54
CA LEU A 125 5.07 -27.08 2.37
C LEU A 125 4.53 -25.69 2.74
N LYS A 126 5.40 -24.73 3.06
CA LYS A 126 4.98 -23.35 3.33
C LYS A 126 4.34 -22.70 2.11
N LEU A 127 4.90 -22.93 0.92
CA LEU A 127 4.32 -22.44 -0.33
C LEU A 127 2.96 -23.08 -0.62
N ALA A 128 2.81 -24.38 -0.32
CA ALA A 128 1.59 -25.12 -0.57
C ALA A 128 0.41 -24.76 0.35
N LYS A 129 0.66 -24.31 1.58
CA LYS A 129 -0.40 -23.97 2.55
C LYS A 129 -1.45 -22.98 2.05
N ASN A 130 -1.08 -22.13 1.10
CA ASN A 130 -1.95 -21.07 0.62
C ASN A 130 -2.41 -21.28 -0.83
N VAL A 131 -2.05 -22.41 -1.43
CA VAL A 131 -2.57 -22.82 -2.73
C VAL A 131 -3.81 -23.67 -2.44
N PRO A 132 -4.96 -23.44 -3.11
CA PRO A 132 -6.11 -24.33 -2.98
C PRO A 132 -5.69 -25.76 -3.32
N GLU A 133 -6.45 -26.78 -2.86
CA GLU A 133 -6.24 -28.17 -3.31
C GLU A 133 -6.61 -28.31 -4.79
N GLU A 134 -5.77 -27.76 -5.64
CA GLU A 134 -5.82 -27.92 -7.08
C GLU A 134 -4.99 -29.12 -7.48
N SER A 135 -5.42 -29.75 -8.57
CA SER A 135 -4.65 -30.82 -9.17
C SER A 135 -3.71 -30.23 -10.22
N LEU A 136 -2.43 -30.58 -10.12
CA LEU A 136 -1.41 -30.23 -11.10
C LEU A 136 -1.69 -30.98 -12.40
N ALA A 137 -1.40 -30.31 -13.52
CA ALA A 137 -1.39 -30.99 -14.81
C ALA A 137 -0.16 -31.93 -14.85
N GLY A 138 -0.39 -33.18 -15.24
CA GLY A 138 0.65 -34.21 -15.33
C GLY A 138 0.63 -35.24 -14.20
N SER A 139 1.37 -36.32 -14.43
CA SER A 139 1.50 -37.44 -13.48
C SER A 139 2.55 -37.17 -12.39
N ILE A 140 2.49 -37.94 -11.30
CA ILE A 140 3.50 -37.87 -10.23
C ILE A 140 4.92 -38.20 -10.74
N ASP A 141 5.02 -39.10 -11.73
CA ASP A 141 6.29 -39.50 -12.33
C ASP A 141 6.94 -38.34 -13.09
N GLU A 142 6.16 -37.53 -13.80
CA GLU A 142 6.66 -36.31 -14.47
C GLU A 142 7.16 -35.28 -13.45
N VAL A 143 6.45 -35.11 -12.33
CA VAL A 143 6.91 -34.21 -11.26
C VAL A 143 8.25 -34.69 -10.68
N ILE A 144 8.38 -36.02 -10.48
CA ILE A 144 9.62 -36.64 -9.98
C ILE A 144 10.75 -36.50 -11.00
N GLU A 145 10.48 -36.65 -12.30
CA GLU A 145 11.47 -36.46 -13.37
C GLU A 145 12.09 -35.06 -13.32
N HIS A 146 11.30 -34.05 -12.92
CA HIS A 146 11.75 -32.68 -12.76
C HIS A 146 12.27 -32.31 -11.37
N ALA A 147 12.42 -33.27 -10.45
CA ALA A 147 12.84 -33.02 -9.06
C ALA A 147 14.14 -32.20 -8.95
N SER A 148 15.13 -32.44 -9.83
CA SER A 148 16.39 -31.70 -9.83
C SER A 148 16.20 -30.20 -10.14
N LYS A 149 15.34 -29.86 -11.10
CA LYS A 149 15.03 -28.47 -11.46
C LYS A 149 14.21 -27.79 -10.36
N ILE A 150 13.26 -28.50 -9.78
CA ILE A 150 12.48 -28.03 -8.62
C ILE A 150 13.42 -27.70 -7.45
N LYS A 151 14.38 -28.59 -7.17
CA LYS A 151 15.39 -28.39 -6.13
C LYS A 151 16.25 -27.15 -6.38
N GLU A 152 16.75 -26.97 -7.60
CA GLU A 152 17.51 -25.78 -7.99
C GLU A 152 16.72 -24.49 -7.72
N ARG A 153 15.46 -24.47 -8.16
CA ARG A 153 14.52 -23.34 -7.96
C ARG A 153 14.26 -23.06 -6.48
N LEU A 154 14.07 -24.11 -5.66
CA LEU A 154 13.92 -23.99 -4.21
C LEU A 154 15.22 -23.48 -3.55
N GLY A 155 16.39 -23.87 -4.07
CA GLY A 155 17.69 -23.37 -3.62
C GLY A 155 17.85 -21.87 -3.86
N VAL A 156 17.52 -21.39 -5.07
CA VAL A 156 17.51 -19.96 -5.39
C VAL A 156 16.54 -19.21 -4.48
N LEU A 157 15.34 -19.74 -4.25
CA LEU A 157 14.37 -19.16 -3.33
C LEU A 157 14.89 -19.10 -1.89
N ALA A 158 15.54 -20.16 -1.40
CA ALA A 158 16.12 -20.18 -0.06
C ALA A 158 17.26 -19.17 0.07
N GLN A 159 18.11 -19.03 -0.95
CA GLN A 159 19.19 -18.05 -0.97
C GLN A 159 18.66 -16.62 -1.02
N LEU A 160 17.70 -16.32 -1.90
CA LEU A 160 17.06 -15.00 -1.95
C LEU A 160 16.38 -14.68 -0.64
N GLN A 161 15.68 -15.65 -0.04
CA GLN A 161 15.15 -15.47 1.30
C GLN A 161 16.28 -15.16 2.28
N GLN A 162 17.42 -15.85 2.29
CA GLN A 162 18.52 -15.55 3.21
C GLN A 162 19.17 -14.18 2.97
N GLU A 163 19.39 -13.80 1.72
CA GLU A 163 19.97 -12.52 1.32
C GLU A 163 19.03 -11.36 1.67
N GLU A 164 17.73 -11.50 1.40
CA GLU A 164 16.70 -10.53 1.76
C GLU A 164 16.31 -10.60 3.25
N ARG A 165 16.56 -11.72 3.94
CA ARG A 165 16.38 -11.90 5.41
C ARG A 165 17.39 -11.12 6.26
N ARG A 166 18.27 -10.30 5.66
CA ARG A 166 18.81 -9.13 6.39
C ARG A 166 17.72 -8.13 6.79
N LEU A 167 16.52 -8.24 6.23
CA LEU A 167 15.28 -7.70 6.77
C LEU A 167 14.49 -8.84 7.43
N ALA A 168 14.87 -9.17 8.67
CA ALA A 168 14.07 -9.95 9.59
C ALA A 168 12.74 -9.22 9.84
N HIS A 169 11.77 -9.39 8.95
CA HIS A 169 10.40 -8.92 9.13
C HIS A 169 9.48 -10.12 9.22
N PRO A 170 8.38 -10.03 9.97
CA PRO A 170 7.40 -11.11 10.01
C PRO A 170 6.94 -11.43 8.59
N GLU A 171 6.69 -12.72 8.37
CA GLU A 171 6.48 -13.32 7.05
C GLU A 171 5.49 -12.48 6.24
N ARG A 172 5.96 -11.89 5.14
CA ARG A 172 5.09 -11.29 4.13
C ARG A 172 4.66 -12.38 3.15
N PRO A 173 3.41 -12.37 2.68
CA PRO A 173 2.99 -13.28 1.63
C PRO A 173 3.86 -13.01 0.40
N ILE A 174 4.48 -14.04 -0.15
CA ILE A 174 5.12 -13.94 -1.46
C ILE A 174 4.00 -13.88 -2.49
N VAL A 175 4.02 -12.86 -3.35
CA VAL A 175 3.01 -12.69 -4.39
C VAL A 175 3.49 -13.18 -5.74
N TYR A 176 4.77 -12.96 -6.03
CA TYR A 176 5.33 -13.35 -7.30
C TYR A 176 6.80 -13.69 -7.16
N VAL A 177 7.25 -14.66 -7.94
CA VAL A 177 8.65 -15.04 -8.04
C VAL A 177 9.00 -15.20 -9.50
N ASN A 178 10.00 -14.44 -9.94
CA ASN A 178 10.62 -14.64 -11.24
C ASN A 178 11.95 -15.37 -11.04
N LEU A 179 12.02 -16.62 -11.49
CA LEU A 179 13.24 -17.42 -11.46
C LEU A 179 13.94 -17.50 -12.82
N ASP A 180 13.21 -17.20 -13.91
CA ASP A 180 13.71 -17.40 -15.26
C ASP A 180 14.38 -16.11 -15.83
N SER A 181 14.32 -15.00 -15.09
CA SER A 181 15.07 -13.78 -15.42
C SER A 181 16.56 -13.90 -15.07
N GLN A 182 17.42 -13.20 -15.83
CA GLN A 182 18.87 -13.08 -15.54
C GLN A 182 19.16 -12.58 -14.12
N LYS A 183 18.20 -11.86 -13.52
CA LYS A 183 18.21 -11.46 -12.11
C LYS A 183 16.93 -12.01 -11.47
N PRO A 184 16.99 -13.10 -10.69
CA PRO A 184 15.81 -13.62 -10.04
C PRO A 184 15.31 -12.60 -9.01
N SER A 185 13.98 -12.52 -8.86
CA SER A 185 13.36 -11.54 -7.97
C SER A 185 12.12 -12.11 -7.30
N ILE A 186 11.90 -11.71 -6.05
CA ILE A 186 10.71 -12.03 -5.25
C ILE A 186 9.94 -10.74 -5.02
N GLN A 187 8.64 -10.75 -5.29
CA GLN A 187 7.73 -9.68 -4.91
C GLN A 187 6.88 -10.16 -3.74
N PHE A 188 6.82 -9.34 -2.70
CA PHE A 188 5.98 -9.58 -1.53
C PHE A 188 4.68 -8.79 -1.63
N GLY A 189 3.59 -9.45 -1.26
CA GLY A 189 2.28 -8.86 -1.12
C GLY A 189 2.13 -7.97 0.09
N ARG A 190 0.97 -7.32 0.14
CA ARG A 190 0.53 -6.63 1.35
C ARG A 190 0.16 -7.68 2.38
N ARG A 191 0.51 -7.47 3.65
CA ARG A 191 -0.03 -8.27 4.74
C ARG A 191 -1.50 -7.91 4.95
N ASP A 192 -2.33 -8.91 5.13
CA ASP A 192 -3.57 -8.75 5.86
C ASP A 192 -3.27 -8.76 7.37
N TYR A 193 -3.94 -7.87 8.09
CA TYR A 193 -3.83 -7.73 9.53
C TYR A 193 -5.14 -8.11 10.24
N ASP A 194 -6.11 -8.70 9.51
CA ASP A 194 -7.46 -9.03 10.01
C ASP A 194 -8.15 -7.82 10.67
N GLY A 195 -7.88 -6.63 10.13
CA GLY A 195 -8.37 -5.36 10.69
C GLY A 195 -7.72 -4.91 12.01
N ASN A 196 -6.74 -5.65 12.55
CA ASN A 196 -6.05 -5.35 13.80
C ASN A 196 -4.52 -5.35 13.67
N PRO A 197 -3.93 -4.33 13.03
CA PRO A 197 -2.48 -4.22 12.88
C PRO A 197 -1.74 -4.08 14.22
N LEU A 198 -2.39 -3.56 15.27
CA LEU A 198 -1.80 -3.50 16.62
C LEU A 198 -1.55 -4.90 17.21
N ALA A 199 -2.48 -5.83 17.07
CA ALA A 199 -2.29 -7.21 17.54
C ALA A 199 -1.12 -7.89 16.82
N PHE A 200 -0.97 -7.63 15.52
CA PHE A 200 0.16 -8.10 14.73
C PHE A 200 1.49 -7.52 15.24
N TYR A 201 1.55 -6.21 15.48
CA TYR A 201 2.73 -5.55 16.05
C TYR A 201 3.12 -6.16 17.40
N GLN A 202 2.14 -6.34 18.30
CA GLN A 202 2.36 -6.89 19.64
C GLN A 202 2.87 -8.34 19.60
N ARG A 203 2.36 -9.17 18.69
CA ARG A 203 2.84 -10.55 18.51
C ARG A 203 4.31 -10.62 18.09
N HIS A 204 4.80 -9.60 17.40
CA HIS A 204 6.17 -9.50 16.90
C HIS A 204 6.97 -8.41 17.62
N ARG A 205 6.65 -8.13 18.88
CA ARG A 205 7.29 -7.07 19.67
C ARG A 205 8.79 -7.29 19.87
N GLU A 206 9.26 -8.53 19.86
CA GLU A 206 10.70 -8.84 19.90
C GLU A 206 11.47 -8.22 18.74
N LEU A 207 10.80 -8.05 17.59
CA LEU A 207 11.38 -7.48 16.39
C LEU A 207 11.22 -5.96 16.35
N TYR A 208 10.00 -5.47 16.62
CA TYR A 208 9.67 -4.06 16.49
C TYR A 208 9.91 -3.23 17.76
N GLY A 209 10.18 -3.90 18.88
CA GLY A 209 10.32 -3.28 20.18
C GLY A 209 11.51 -2.31 20.21
N GLY A 210 11.26 -1.09 20.65
CA GLY A 210 12.28 -0.05 20.74
C GLY A 210 12.49 0.76 19.48
N MET A 211 11.88 0.38 18.34
CA MET A 211 11.84 1.23 17.17
C MET A 211 11.00 2.48 17.43
N SER A 212 11.49 3.62 16.97
CA SER A 212 10.71 4.84 16.80
C SER A 212 9.71 4.69 15.65
N GLN A 213 8.73 5.60 15.58
CA GLN A 213 7.75 5.62 14.49
C GLN A 213 8.43 5.78 13.12
N ASN A 214 9.51 6.56 13.02
CA ASN A 214 10.29 6.73 11.79
C ASN A 214 11.05 5.46 11.41
N GLU A 215 11.67 4.77 12.37
CA GLU A 215 12.33 3.50 12.12
C GLU A 215 11.32 2.45 11.66
N LEU A 216 10.15 2.38 12.29
CA LEU A 216 9.08 1.50 11.82
C LEU A 216 8.61 1.87 10.41
N HIS A 217 8.52 3.16 10.07
CA HIS A 217 8.15 3.60 8.73
C HIS A 217 9.14 3.12 7.65
N HIS A 218 10.43 3.21 7.92
CA HIS A 218 11.48 2.78 6.98
C HIS A 218 11.64 1.27 6.94
N PHE A 219 11.57 0.62 8.10
CA PHE A 219 11.68 -0.81 8.25
C PHE A 219 10.44 -1.49 7.62
N ASP A 220 9.24 -1.13 8.10
CA ASP A 220 7.97 -1.75 7.71
C ASP A 220 6.89 -0.71 7.32
N PRO A 221 7.01 -0.10 6.13
CA PRO A 221 6.06 0.93 5.70
C PRO A 221 4.61 0.42 5.61
N GLY A 222 4.43 -0.87 5.35
CA GLY A 222 3.11 -1.50 5.29
C GLY A 222 2.42 -1.57 6.66
N LEU A 223 3.15 -2.02 7.70
CA LEU A 223 2.61 -2.06 9.06
C LEU A 223 2.42 -0.66 9.62
N TYR A 224 3.37 0.26 9.38
CA TYR A 224 3.26 1.66 9.77
C TYR A 224 1.96 2.29 9.25
N ARG A 225 1.72 2.21 7.94
CA ARG A 225 0.51 2.78 7.30
C ARG A 225 -0.77 2.13 7.82
N ALA A 226 -0.74 0.84 8.11
CA ALA A 226 -1.90 0.14 8.68
C ALA A 226 -2.20 0.64 10.11
N LEU A 227 -1.18 0.75 10.97
CA LEU A 227 -1.33 1.30 12.32
C LEU A 227 -1.81 2.76 12.29
N GLU A 228 -1.25 3.59 11.40
CA GLU A 228 -1.65 4.99 11.21
C GLU A 228 -3.12 5.10 10.76
N LYS A 229 -3.51 4.34 9.74
CA LYS A 229 -4.88 4.33 9.20
C LYS A 229 -5.91 3.93 10.25
N HIS A 230 -5.56 3.04 11.17
CA HIS A 230 -6.44 2.60 12.25
C HIS A 230 -6.29 3.43 13.53
N HIS A 231 -5.50 4.52 13.53
CA HIS A 231 -5.19 5.35 14.69
C HIS A 231 -4.59 4.57 15.88
N GLN A 232 -3.83 3.51 15.57
CA GLN A 232 -3.18 2.62 16.53
C GLN A 232 -1.67 2.86 16.67
N LEU A 233 -1.11 3.80 15.90
CA LEU A 233 0.33 4.05 15.85
C LEU A 233 0.87 4.50 17.22
N ASP A 234 0.18 5.40 17.92
CA ASP A 234 0.58 5.88 19.25
C ASP A 234 0.47 4.80 20.34
N HIS A 235 -0.41 3.81 20.13
CA HIS A 235 -0.51 2.65 21.02
C HIS A 235 0.62 1.63 20.78
N ALA A 236 1.04 1.47 19.53
CA ALA A 236 2.14 0.58 19.16
C ALA A 236 3.50 1.16 19.59
N ILE A 237 3.74 2.42 19.23
CA ILE A 237 4.98 3.15 19.50
C ILE A 237 4.61 4.53 20.07
N PRO A 238 4.51 4.65 21.41
CA PRO A 238 4.21 5.92 22.05
C PRO A 238 5.28 6.96 21.72
N ILE A 239 4.85 8.11 21.20
CA ILE A 239 5.75 9.26 21.05
C ILE A 239 6.13 9.68 22.48
N LYS A 240 7.38 9.41 22.88
CA LYS A 240 7.93 10.05 24.06
C LYS A 240 8.04 11.53 23.74
N HIS A 241 7.02 12.28 24.11
CA HIS A 241 7.19 13.71 24.32
C HIS A 241 8.08 13.86 25.55
N GLU A 242 9.40 13.68 25.35
CA GLU A 242 10.39 14.36 26.16
C GLU A 242 10.20 15.83 25.83
N TYR A 243 9.15 16.44 26.39
CA TYR A 243 9.21 17.86 26.65
C TYR A 243 10.51 18.01 27.42
N PRO A 244 11.52 18.75 26.90
CA PRO A 244 12.64 19.12 27.72
C PRO A 244 11.99 19.68 28.97
N GLN A 245 12.23 19.04 30.12
CA GLN A 245 11.87 19.65 31.38
C GLN A 245 12.65 20.94 31.37
N HIS A 246 12.00 22.01 30.91
CA HIS A 246 12.58 23.32 30.85
C HIS A 246 13.06 23.52 32.28
N PRO A 247 14.38 23.63 32.53
CA PRO A 247 14.89 23.79 33.88
C PRO A 247 14.10 24.97 34.44
N ALA A 248 13.35 24.70 35.52
CA ALA A 248 12.28 25.55 36.04
C ALA A 248 12.54 27.00 35.68
N ASP A 249 11.77 27.52 34.71
CA ASP A 249 11.96 28.87 34.23
C ASP A 249 12.03 29.79 35.45
N PRO A 250 13.16 30.47 35.72
CA PRO A 250 13.35 31.26 36.92
C PRO A 250 12.34 32.43 37.02
N TYR A 251 11.56 32.68 35.96
CA TYR A 251 10.51 33.69 35.91
C TYR A 251 9.12 33.21 36.38
N SER A 252 8.97 31.95 36.79
CA SER A 252 7.70 31.44 37.35
C SER A 252 7.14 32.16 38.60
N PRO A 253 7.92 32.90 39.43
CA PRO A 253 7.33 33.69 40.52
C PRO A 253 6.65 34.99 40.06
N ILE A 254 6.95 35.51 38.86
CA ILE A 254 6.41 36.81 38.42
C ILE A 254 4.91 36.70 38.07
N ILE A 255 4.43 35.52 37.71
CA ILE A 255 3.00 35.32 37.39
C ILE A 255 2.15 35.12 38.67
N GLN A 256 2.75 34.74 39.81
CA GLN A 256 2.00 34.63 41.08
C GLN A 256 1.73 35.97 41.78
N ALA A 257 2.40 37.06 41.39
CA ALA A 257 2.14 38.40 41.94
C ALA A 257 1.08 39.20 41.16
N ALA A 258 0.63 38.72 40.00
CA ALA A 258 -0.37 39.40 39.17
C ALA A 258 -1.80 38.83 39.30
N GLU A 259 -2.03 37.81 40.13
CA GLU A 259 -3.34 37.15 40.29
C GLU A 259 -4.24 37.71 41.40
N VAL A 260 -3.93 38.89 41.95
CA VAL A 260 -4.84 39.62 42.86
C VAL A 260 -5.36 40.88 42.16
N ALA A 261 -6.35 40.70 41.29
CA ALA A 261 -7.42 41.68 40.96
C ALA A 261 -7.89 41.61 39.49
N ILE A 262 -8.36 40.47 38.98
CA ILE A 262 -9.26 40.45 37.82
C ILE A 262 -10.31 39.33 37.97
N PRO A 263 -11.63 39.63 38.02
CA PRO A 263 -12.65 38.60 38.01
C PRO A 263 -12.85 38.08 36.58
N ILE A 264 -12.17 36.99 36.22
CA ILE A 264 -12.36 36.32 34.93
C ILE A 264 -13.51 35.33 35.04
N ARG A 265 -14.70 35.76 34.60
CA ARG A 265 -15.67 34.86 33.97
C ARG A 265 -14.98 34.25 32.74
N ARG A 266 -14.65 32.96 32.77
CA ARG A 266 -14.17 32.23 31.59
C ARG A 266 -15.30 32.14 30.55
N LYS A 267 -15.37 33.14 29.65
CA LYS A 267 -15.98 32.99 28.33
C LYS A 267 -15.00 32.18 27.45
N PRO A 268 -15.49 31.27 26.59
CA PRO A 268 -14.64 30.54 25.66
C PRO A 268 -13.91 31.52 24.74
N ALA A 269 -12.63 31.25 24.49
CA ALA A 269 -11.77 32.04 23.62
C ALA A 269 -12.44 32.24 22.25
N ILE A 270 -12.88 33.47 22.00
CA ILE A 270 -13.32 33.92 20.68
C ILE A 270 -12.04 34.04 19.86
N LEU A 271 -11.92 33.21 18.82
CA LEU A 271 -10.84 33.30 17.83
C LEU A 271 -10.72 34.75 17.33
N PRO A 272 -9.53 35.35 17.33
CA PRO A 272 -9.32 36.69 16.78
C PRO A 272 -9.63 36.64 15.28
N GLY A 273 -10.76 37.21 14.88
CA GLY A 273 -11.22 37.20 13.49
C GLY A 273 -12.63 36.65 13.25
N SER A 274 -13.47 36.43 14.28
CA SER A 274 -14.90 36.21 14.07
C SER A 274 -15.59 37.52 13.66
N ALA A 275 -15.26 38.05 12.48
CA ALA A 275 -16.09 39.04 11.82
C ALA A 275 -17.49 38.44 11.69
N ILE A 276 -18.45 39.04 12.37
CA ILE A 276 -19.85 38.67 12.26
C ILE A 276 -20.22 38.87 10.79
N LEU A 277 -20.37 37.77 10.05
CA LEU A 277 -20.84 37.84 8.67
C LEU A 277 -22.22 38.49 8.68
N SER A 278 -22.46 39.41 7.75
CA SER A 278 -23.80 39.95 7.56
C SER A 278 -24.77 38.80 7.21
N PRO A 279 -26.07 38.92 7.55
CA PRO A 279 -27.07 37.91 7.19
C PRO A 279 -27.06 37.54 5.71
N GLU A 280 -26.78 38.51 4.83
CA GLU A 280 -26.64 38.32 3.39
C GLU A 280 -25.47 37.41 3.05
N LYS A 281 -24.29 37.63 3.64
CA LYS A 281 -23.11 36.77 3.43
C LYS A 281 -23.34 35.36 3.95
N ILE A 282 -24.06 35.18 5.06
CA ILE A 282 -24.43 33.85 5.55
C ILE A 282 -25.32 33.13 4.54
N ARG A 283 -26.30 33.83 3.96
CA ARG A 283 -27.17 33.26 2.91
C ARG A 283 -26.36 32.84 1.68
N SER A 284 -25.44 33.68 1.19
CA SER A 284 -24.55 33.34 0.08
C SER A 284 -23.67 32.12 0.38
N VAL A 285 -23.19 31.97 1.62
CA VAL A 285 -22.44 30.77 2.04
C VAL A 285 -23.31 29.52 1.96
N LEU A 286 -24.57 29.57 2.43
CA LEU A 286 -25.47 28.42 2.39
C LEU A 286 -25.83 28.01 0.96
N GLU A 287 -26.16 28.98 0.09
CA GLU A 287 -26.50 28.74 -1.32
C GLU A 287 -25.32 28.20 -2.13
N SER A 288 -24.09 28.57 -1.76
CA SER A 288 -22.89 28.07 -2.44
C SER A 288 -22.68 26.55 -2.30
N ARG A 289 -23.34 25.88 -1.34
CA ARG A 289 -23.17 24.43 -1.11
C ARG A 289 -23.59 23.62 -2.34
N ASP A 290 -24.75 23.92 -2.92
CA ASP A 290 -25.27 23.18 -4.07
C ASP A 290 -24.47 23.52 -5.33
N HIS A 291 -24.11 24.79 -5.49
CA HIS A 291 -23.29 25.25 -6.61
C HIS A 291 -21.88 24.64 -6.62
N CYS A 292 -21.28 24.50 -5.44
CA CYS A 292 -19.94 23.91 -5.27
C CYS A 292 -19.97 22.41 -4.96
N ARG A 293 -21.14 21.74 -5.06
CA ARG A 293 -21.31 20.30 -4.78
C ARG A 293 -20.71 19.85 -3.44
N GLY A 294 -20.88 20.65 -2.39
CA GLY A 294 -20.34 20.37 -1.05
C GLY A 294 -18.82 20.54 -0.90
N ASN A 295 -18.11 21.09 -1.88
CA ASN A 295 -16.68 21.36 -1.77
C ASN A 295 -16.41 22.73 -1.13
N SER A 296 -16.13 22.73 0.18
CA SER A 296 -15.85 23.95 0.97
C SER A 296 -14.64 24.76 0.47
N ARG A 297 -13.70 24.14 -0.26
CA ARG A 297 -12.55 24.83 -0.85
C ARG A 297 -12.95 25.66 -2.07
N LEU A 298 -13.85 25.15 -2.92
CA LEU A 298 -14.36 25.89 -4.07
C LEU A 298 -15.22 27.09 -3.62
N ALA A 299 -16.10 26.87 -2.63
CA ALA A 299 -16.90 27.96 -2.06
C ALA A 299 -16.03 29.04 -1.39
N ALA A 300 -14.90 28.67 -0.77
CA ALA A 300 -13.95 29.61 -0.19
C ALA A 300 -13.33 30.56 -1.21
N ILE A 301 -12.98 30.03 -2.38
CA ILE A 301 -12.46 30.82 -3.49
C ILE A 301 -13.55 31.73 -4.04
N GLN A 302 -14.75 31.19 -4.29
CA GLN A 302 -15.87 31.95 -4.85
C GLN A 302 -16.32 33.12 -3.96
N LEU A 303 -16.37 32.91 -2.64
CA LEU A 303 -16.88 33.91 -1.69
C LEU A 303 -15.77 34.74 -1.04
N SER A 304 -14.50 34.48 -1.37
CA SER A 304 -13.33 35.11 -0.73
C SER A 304 -13.39 35.02 0.81
N LEU A 305 -13.77 33.85 1.33
CA LEU A 305 -13.88 33.56 2.76
C LEU A 305 -12.99 32.38 3.16
N PRO A 306 -12.49 32.31 4.41
CA PRO A 306 -11.70 31.17 4.87
C PRO A 306 -12.48 29.85 4.77
N ARG A 307 -11.85 28.81 4.22
CA ARG A 307 -12.44 27.47 4.08
C ARG A 307 -13.05 26.93 5.38
N MET A 308 -12.35 27.13 6.50
CA MET A 308 -12.81 26.68 7.82
C MET A 308 -14.11 27.36 8.26
N LEU A 309 -14.31 28.62 7.89
CA LEU A 309 -15.53 29.37 8.21
C LEU A 309 -16.72 28.80 7.44
N ILE A 310 -16.57 28.54 6.14
CA ILE A 310 -17.61 27.96 5.29
C ILE A 310 -17.97 26.55 5.76
N HIS A 311 -16.98 25.70 6.01
CA HIS A 311 -17.19 24.34 6.50
C HIS A 311 -17.97 24.34 7.83
N ASN A 312 -17.61 25.22 8.76
CA ASN A 312 -18.31 25.34 10.03
C ASN A 312 -19.75 25.85 9.89
N ILE A 313 -20.02 26.77 8.95
CA ILE A 313 -21.39 27.24 8.66
C ILE A 313 -22.23 26.11 8.08
N TRP A 314 -21.73 25.38 7.08
CA TRP A 314 -22.46 24.24 6.50
C TRP A 314 -22.74 23.15 7.53
N LYS A 315 -21.75 22.81 8.37
CA LYS A 315 -21.90 21.81 9.43
C LYS A 315 -22.96 22.24 10.47
N LYS A 316 -22.95 23.51 10.89
CA LYS A 316 -23.95 24.03 11.84
C LYS A 316 -25.36 24.09 11.24
N SER A 317 -25.47 24.21 9.93
CA SER A 317 -26.75 24.21 9.20
C SER A 317 -27.21 22.83 8.75
N GLY A 318 -26.51 21.74 9.10
CA GLY A 318 -26.87 20.37 8.73
C GLY A 318 -26.73 20.07 7.23
N LEU A 319 -25.93 20.86 6.51
CA LEU A 319 -25.65 20.65 5.08
C LEU A 319 -24.50 19.66 4.85
N ILE A 320 -23.75 19.31 5.89
CA ILE A 320 -22.71 18.27 5.89
C ILE A 320 -22.64 17.64 7.27
#